data_AF-A0A0Q7XAL4-F1
#
_entry.id   AF-A0A0Q7XAL4-F1
#
_cell.length_a   1.000
_cell.length_b   1.000
_cell.length_c   1.000
_cell.angle_alpha   90.00
_cell.angle_beta   90.00
_cell.angle_gamma   90.00
#
_symmetry.space_group_name_H-M   'P 1'
#
loop_
_entity.id
_entity.type
_entity.pdbx_description
1 polymer ?
#
loop_
_entity_poly.entity_id
_entity_poly.type
_entity_poly.pdbx_seq_one_letter_code
_entity_poly.pdbx_strand_id
1 'polypeptide(L)'
;MKLQHTAIALALLAASLQVHAHEDDEAPVKYKPGMRYGDSASMGNGRFTAYTKISPKGKPEAIGVEFHESTLQNLPHHPLNDGKTCLDLNNDDKIDDHDECVGGHSRTLYFDPNPSQLKSITINWEAHGHVPDQVYDRPHFDFHFYTIADTERLAIITGTCPGLVNCAIADKAKVPVAAQYVHPDMFNTNLVYAHMGNHYADATAPEFNGGTFTNTFILGTFDGRITFYEPMMSKDYLDSKPNDCEPVKQPAAVQTDGWYPTQYCTRYNENNKTYRVSFEAFTYRKAS
;
A
#
# COMPACT_ATOMS: atom_id res chain seq x y z
N MET A 1 -35.79 -42.66 -65.78
CA MET A 1 -35.71 -42.47 -64.31
C MET A 1 -34.26 -42.65 -63.87
N LYS A 2 -33.50 -41.56 -63.73
CA LYS A 2 -32.37 -41.36 -62.79
C LYS A 2 -31.72 -40.00 -63.08
N LEU A 3 -31.56 -39.25 -61.99
CA LEU A 3 -31.33 -37.81 -61.89
C LEU A 3 -29.97 -37.35 -62.42
N GLN A 4 -29.98 -36.24 -63.15
CA GLN A 4 -28.83 -35.36 -63.34
C GLN A 4 -28.56 -34.61 -62.01
N HIS A 5 -27.33 -34.69 -61.50
CA HIS A 5 -26.88 -33.88 -60.37
C HIS A 5 -26.19 -32.63 -60.90
N THR A 6 -26.91 -31.51 -60.85
CA THR A 6 -26.38 -30.17 -61.10
C THR A 6 -25.69 -29.69 -59.83
N ALA A 7 -24.37 -29.47 -59.88
CA ALA A 7 -23.62 -28.85 -58.80
C ALA A 7 -23.89 -27.33 -58.80
N ILE A 8 -24.50 -26.84 -57.73
CA ILE A 8 -24.69 -25.40 -57.47
C ILE A 8 -23.46 -24.92 -56.69
N ALA A 9 -22.65 -24.06 -57.30
CA ALA A 9 -21.58 -23.34 -56.62
C ALA A 9 -22.18 -22.21 -55.77
N LEU A 10 -22.03 -22.32 -54.45
CA LEU A 10 -22.45 -21.30 -53.49
C LEU A 10 -21.33 -20.26 -53.35
N ALA A 11 -21.54 -19.06 -53.89
CA ALA A 11 -20.64 -17.93 -53.69
C ALA A 11 -20.87 -17.33 -52.29
N LEU A 12 -19.89 -17.50 -51.40
CA LEU A 12 -19.83 -16.84 -50.09
C LEU A 12 -19.33 -15.39 -50.29
N LEU A 13 -20.23 -14.41 -50.17
CA LEU A 13 -19.82 -13.01 -49.96
C LEU A 13 -19.36 -12.85 -48.51
N ALA A 14 -18.05 -12.67 -48.31
CA ALA A 14 -17.50 -12.19 -47.05
C ALA A 14 -17.67 -10.67 -46.96
N ALA A 15 -18.60 -10.21 -46.13
CA ALA A 15 -18.70 -8.80 -45.77
C ALA A 15 -17.63 -8.47 -44.72
N SER A 16 -16.65 -7.66 -45.10
CA SER A 16 -15.65 -7.11 -44.19
C SER A 16 -16.28 -6.05 -43.29
N LEU A 17 -16.60 -6.39 -42.03
CA LEU A 17 -16.87 -5.38 -41.00
C LEU A 17 -15.53 -4.76 -40.57
N GLN A 18 -15.28 -3.52 -41.00
CA GLN A 18 -14.28 -2.66 -40.38
C GLN A 18 -14.82 -2.20 -39.03
N VAL A 19 -14.43 -2.88 -37.96
CA VAL A 19 -14.60 -2.38 -36.59
C VAL A 19 -13.64 -1.20 -36.44
N HIS A 20 -14.17 0.02 -36.54
CA HIS A 20 -13.46 1.20 -36.09
C HIS A 20 -13.45 1.13 -34.57
N ALA A 21 -12.26 0.95 -33.98
CA ALA A 21 -12.07 1.14 -32.55
C ALA A 21 -12.42 2.61 -32.25
N HIS A 22 -13.54 2.82 -31.57
CA HIS A 22 -13.83 4.08 -30.91
C HIS A 22 -12.87 4.12 -29.71
N GLU A 23 -11.76 4.86 -29.85
CA GLU A 23 -11.07 5.40 -28.69
C GLU A 23 -12.08 6.36 -28.04
N ASP A 24 -12.72 5.91 -26.98
CA ASP A 24 -13.46 6.80 -26.09
C ASP A 24 -12.42 7.73 -25.45
N ASP A 25 -12.24 8.90 -26.07
CA ASP A 25 -11.59 10.07 -25.49
C ASP A 25 -12.43 10.53 -24.27
N GLU A 26 -12.37 9.78 -23.17
CA GLU A 26 -12.85 10.28 -21.88
C GLU A 26 -12.01 11.51 -21.54
N ALA A 27 -12.65 12.68 -21.58
CA ALA A 27 -12.02 13.92 -21.16
C ALA A 27 -11.40 13.72 -19.76
N PRO A 28 -10.14 14.14 -19.53
CA PRO A 28 -9.45 13.87 -18.29
C PRO A 28 -10.29 14.38 -17.11
N VAL A 29 -10.50 13.50 -16.12
CA VAL A 29 -11.28 13.81 -14.91
C VAL A 29 -10.73 15.09 -14.28
N LYS A 30 -11.53 16.15 -14.29
CA LYS A 30 -11.14 17.45 -13.71
C LYS A 30 -11.42 17.46 -12.22
N TYR A 31 -10.37 17.24 -11.43
CA TYR A 31 -10.45 17.34 -9.98
C TYR A 31 -10.50 18.80 -9.50
N LYS A 32 -11.36 19.10 -8.52
CA LYS A 32 -11.41 20.43 -7.90
C LYS A 32 -10.15 20.66 -7.04
N PRO A 33 -9.41 21.77 -7.19
CA PRO A 33 -8.20 22.06 -6.42
C PRO A 33 -8.43 22.25 -4.91
N GLY A 34 -7.38 22.03 -4.12
CA GLY A 34 -7.36 22.23 -2.67
C GLY A 34 -7.34 20.92 -1.88
N MET A 35 -7.51 21.05 -0.56
CA MET A 35 -7.57 19.92 0.36
C MET A 35 -8.92 19.20 0.28
N ARG A 36 -8.91 17.87 0.25
CA ARG A 36 -10.08 17.01 0.24
C ARG A 36 -9.87 15.88 1.23
N TYR A 37 -10.93 15.50 1.93
CA TYR A 37 -10.89 14.46 2.94
C TYR A 37 -11.73 13.28 2.46
N GLY A 38 -11.19 12.08 2.63
CA GLY A 38 -11.88 10.83 2.43
C GLY A 38 -12.31 10.22 3.77
N ASP A 39 -12.17 8.91 3.88
CA ASP A 39 -12.64 8.17 5.05
C ASP A 39 -11.90 8.53 6.34
N SER A 40 -12.54 8.24 7.46
CA SER A 40 -11.97 8.40 8.79
C SER A 40 -12.25 7.19 9.67
N ALA A 41 -11.31 6.85 10.55
CA ALA A 41 -11.52 5.82 11.55
C ALA A 41 -10.80 6.14 12.87
N SER A 42 -11.43 5.77 13.98
CA SER A 42 -10.93 6.02 15.32
C SER A 42 -9.79 5.08 15.71
N MET A 43 -8.81 5.63 16.41
CA MET A 43 -7.76 4.94 17.13
C MET A 43 -7.24 5.85 18.25
N GLY A 44 -6.90 5.28 19.41
CA GLY A 44 -6.58 6.07 20.59
C GLY A 44 -7.72 7.01 21.00
N ASN A 45 -7.38 8.21 21.48
CA ASN A 45 -8.33 9.27 21.81
C ASN A 45 -8.66 10.17 20.60
N GLY A 46 -8.45 9.70 19.38
CA GLY A 46 -8.65 10.49 18.18
C GLY A 46 -9.08 9.64 16.98
N ARG A 47 -8.76 10.13 15.79
CA ARG A 47 -9.02 9.46 14.53
C ARG A 47 -7.99 9.85 13.49
N PHE A 48 -7.78 8.94 12.55
CA PHE A 48 -7.12 9.22 11.29
C PHE A 48 -8.17 9.60 10.25
N THR A 49 -7.86 10.57 9.41
CA THR A 49 -8.67 10.99 8.28
C THR A 49 -7.80 11.00 7.03
N ALA A 50 -8.15 10.20 6.02
CA ALA A 50 -7.47 10.20 4.73
C ALA A 50 -7.68 11.54 4.03
N TYR A 51 -6.66 12.04 3.33
CA TYR A 51 -6.77 13.28 2.56
C TYR A 51 -5.98 13.25 1.27
N THR A 52 -6.43 14.09 0.33
CA THR A 52 -5.75 14.41 -0.92
C THR A 52 -5.68 15.93 -1.05
N LYS A 53 -4.50 16.46 -1.34
CA LYS A 53 -4.30 17.85 -1.76
C LYS A 53 -4.05 17.89 -3.26
N ILE A 54 -4.86 18.67 -3.97
CA ILE A 54 -4.83 18.73 -5.43
C ILE A 54 -4.47 20.15 -5.89
N SER A 55 -3.51 20.25 -6.80
CA SER A 55 -3.10 21.53 -7.40
C SER A 55 -4.20 22.13 -8.29
N PRO A 56 -4.12 23.42 -8.65
CA PRO A 56 -4.99 24.04 -9.66
C PRO A 56 -5.03 23.30 -11.01
N LYS A 57 -3.98 22.55 -11.34
CA LYS A 57 -3.84 21.79 -12.60
C LYS A 57 -4.32 20.34 -12.48
N GLY A 58 -4.93 19.94 -11.36
CA GLY A 58 -5.43 18.57 -11.15
C GLY A 58 -4.37 17.55 -10.73
N LYS A 59 -3.10 17.95 -10.60
CA LYS A 59 -2.00 17.09 -10.11
C LYS A 59 -2.09 16.86 -8.60
N PRO A 60 -1.85 15.63 -8.08
CA PRO A 60 -1.67 15.39 -6.64
C PRO A 60 -0.45 16.14 -6.10
N GLU A 61 -0.66 16.93 -5.05
CA GLU A 61 0.41 17.60 -4.29
C GLU A 61 0.77 16.81 -3.03
N ALA A 62 -0.22 16.26 -2.33
CA ALA A 62 -0.05 15.42 -1.16
C ALA A 62 -1.17 14.39 -1.07
N ILE A 63 -0.85 13.16 -0.67
CA ILE A 63 -1.82 12.09 -0.37
C ILE A 63 -1.37 11.44 0.93
N GLY A 64 -2.26 11.37 1.91
CA GLY A 64 -1.86 11.03 3.27
C GLY A 64 -2.99 10.89 4.26
N VAL A 65 -2.62 10.89 5.53
CA VAL A 65 -3.56 10.91 6.66
C VAL A 65 -3.27 12.08 7.57
N GLU A 66 -4.34 12.71 8.04
CA GLU A 66 -4.32 13.76 9.05
C GLU A 66 -4.91 13.20 10.35
N PHE A 67 -4.29 13.55 11.49
CA PHE A 67 -4.79 13.15 12.81
C PHE A 67 -4.37 14.15 13.89
N HIS A 68 -5.19 14.31 14.91
CA HIS A 68 -4.87 15.16 16.07
C HIS A 68 -3.88 14.45 17.01
N GLU A 69 -3.10 15.19 17.80
CA GLU A 69 -2.12 14.61 18.74
C GLU A 69 -2.73 13.62 19.75
N SER A 70 -4.01 13.81 20.08
CA SER A 70 -4.73 12.88 20.96
C SER A 70 -4.91 11.49 20.36
N THR A 71 -4.80 11.32 19.04
CA THR A 71 -4.80 9.99 18.40
C THR A 71 -3.66 9.13 18.92
N LEU A 72 -2.54 9.73 19.36
CA LEU A 72 -1.38 9.00 19.92
C LEU A 72 -1.53 8.64 21.41
N GLN A 73 -2.68 8.96 22.02
CA GLN A 73 -2.98 8.69 23.42
C GLN A 73 -3.98 7.55 23.54
N ASN A 74 -3.85 6.74 24.61
CA ASN A 74 -4.74 5.60 24.88
C ASN A 74 -4.85 4.64 23.68
N LEU A 75 -3.74 4.44 22.99
CA LEU A 75 -3.65 3.49 21.88
C LEU A 75 -3.92 2.07 22.41
N PRO A 76 -4.57 1.21 21.60
CA PRO A 76 -4.77 -0.19 21.97
C PRO A 76 -3.45 -0.88 22.31
N HIS A 77 -3.49 -1.76 23.31
CA HIS A 77 -2.34 -2.53 23.76
C HIS A 77 -2.68 -4.01 23.98
N HIS A 78 -3.89 -4.29 24.48
CA HIS A 78 -4.47 -5.64 24.54
C HIS A 78 -5.95 -5.59 24.10
N PRO A 79 -6.45 -6.59 23.34
CA PRO A 79 -5.69 -7.68 22.69
C PRO A 79 -4.58 -7.12 21.78
N LEU A 80 -3.56 -7.91 21.44
CA LEU A 80 -2.39 -7.39 20.69
C LEU A 80 -2.74 -6.94 19.27
N ASN A 81 -3.90 -7.38 18.77
CA ASN A 81 -4.34 -7.18 17.41
C ASN A 81 -5.88 -7.12 17.31
N ASP A 82 -6.40 -6.80 16.13
CA ASP A 82 -7.85 -6.71 15.86
C ASP A 82 -8.51 -8.04 15.42
N GLY A 83 -7.79 -9.17 15.43
CA GLY A 83 -8.29 -10.48 15.01
C GLY A 83 -8.40 -10.69 13.49
N LYS A 84 -7.92 -9.75 12.68
CA LYS A 84 -8.14 -9.76 11.21
C LYS A 84 -7.21 -10.68 10.44
N THR A 85 -6.08 -11.02 11.04
CA THR A 85 -4.96 -11.75 10.43
C THR A 85 -4.45 -12.77 11.43
N CYS A 86 -5.40 -13.55 11.95
CA CYS A 86 -5.14 -14.63 12.90
C CYS A 86 -5.53 -15.99 12.32
N LEU A 87 -4.86 -17.04 12.78
CA LEU A 87 -5.13 -18.41 12.41
C LEU A 87 -4.71 -19.33 13.56
N ASP A 88 -5.65 -20.13 14.07
CA ASP A 88 -5.35 -21.23 15.00
C ASP A 88 -4.43 -22.23 14.29
N LEU A 89 -3.15 -22.20 14.64
CA LEU A 89 -2.09 -23.00 14.01
C LEU A 89 -1.99 -24.39 14.63
N ASN A 90 -2.37 -24.51 15.90
CA ASN A 90 -2.22 -25.74 16.68
C ASN A 90 -3.53 -26.57 16.75
N ASN A 91 -4.64 -26.02 16.22
CA ASN A 91 -5.98 -26.57 16.20
C ASN A 91 -6.54 -26.86 17.61
N ASP A 92 -6.32 -25.98 18.59
CA ASP A 92 -6.84 -26.11 19.94
C ASP A 92 -8.14 -25.33 20.21
N ASP A 93 -8.74 -24.77 19.14
CA ASP A 93 -9.95 -23.94 19.14
C ASP A 93 -9.79 -22.62 19.92
N LYS A 94 -8.54 -22.17 20.12
CA LYS A 94 -8.21 -20.85 20.68
C LYS A 94 -7.25 -20.12 19.75
N ILE A 95 -7.23 -18.81 19.87
CA ILE A 95 -6.25 -17.96 19.18
C ILE A 95 -5.29 -17.45 20.24
N ASP A 96 -4.01 -17.76 20.06
CA ASP A 96 -2.93 -17.08 20.77
C ASP A 96 -2.61 -15.75 20.08
N ASP A 97 -2.96 -14.63 20.71
CA ASP A 97 -2.75 -13.28 20.15
C ASP A 97 -1.28 -12.97 19.81
N HIS A 98 -0.31 -13.69 20.40
CA HIS A 98 1.11 -13.49 20.19
C HIS A 98 1.65 -14.37 19.05
N ASP A 99 1.32 -15.66 19.07
CA ASP A 99 1.90 -16.64 18.14
C ASP A 99 1.05 -16.88 16.88
N GLU A 100 -0.24 -16.57 16.95
CA GLU A 100 -1.25 -16.93 15.95
C GLU A 100 -1.93 -15.72 15.31
N CYS A 101 -1.35 -14.53 15.48
CA CYS A 101 -1.79 -13.30 14.83
C CYS A 101 -0.62 -12.44 14.32
N VAL A 102 -0.86 -11.67 13.26
CA VAL A 102 0.08 -10.66 12.73
C VAL A 102 -0.63 -9.33 12.44
N GLY A 103 0.09 -8.22 12.31
CA GLY A 103 -0.42 -6.95 11.80
C GLY A 103 -1.23 -6.09 12.78
N GLY A 104 -1.09 -6.33 14.10
CA GLY A 104 -1.54 -5.42 15.15
C GLY A 104 -2.97 -4.89 15.01
N HIS A 105 -3.16 -3.61 15.32
CA HIS A 105 -4.45 -2.92 15.18
C HIS A 105 -4.50 -2.10 13.90
N SER A 106 -5.44 -2.40 13.01
CA SER A 106 -5.43 -1.82 11.65
C SER A 106 -6.68 -1.01 11.31
N ARG A 107 -6.52 0.08 10.56
CA ARG A 107 -7.63 0.85 9.97
C ARG A 107 -7.36 1.07 8.49
N THR A 108 -8.28 0.61 7.63
CA THR A 108 -8.22 0.90 6.19
C THR A 108 -9.12 2.08 5.88
N LEU A 109 -8.57 3.09 5.21
CA LEU A 109 -9.24 4.31 4.79
C LEU A 109 -9.10 4.48 3.28
N TYR A 110 -10.10 5.07 2.65
CA TYR A 110 -10.11 5.35 1.22
C TYR A 110 -10.03 6.86 0.96
N PHE A 111 -9.34 7.22 -0.12
CA PHE A 111 -9.16 8.62 -0.56
C PHE A 111 -10.31 9.04 -1.47
N ASP A 112 -10.88 10.22 -1.24
CA ASP A 112 -11.88 10.81 -2.14
C ASP A 112 -11.73 12.34 -2.26
N PRO A 113 -11.52 12.90 -3.47
CA PRO A 113 -11.11 12.22 -4.69
C PRO A 113 -9.60 11.90 -4.68
N ASN A 114 -9.17 11.02 -5.57
CA ASN A 114 -7.77 10.63 -5.69
C ASN A 114 -7.30 10.62 -7.16
N PRO A 115 -6.44 11.57 -7.56
CA PRO A 115 -5.90 11.66 -8.92
C PRO A 115 -4.64 10.78 -9.12
N SER A 116 -4.32 9.88 -8.20
CA SER A 116 -3.12 9.01 -8.25
C SER A 116 -3.49 7.52 -8.31
N GLN A 117 -2.47 6.66 -8.37
CA GLN A 117 -2.61 5.21 -8.29
C GLN A 117 -2.83 4.66 -6.87
N LEU A 118 -2.68 5.47 -5.81
CA LEU A 118 -2.80 5.02 -4.41
C LEU A 118 -4.26 4.86 -4.01
N LYS A 119 -4.80 3.64 -3.96
CA LYS A 119 -6.23 3.40 -3.80
C LYS A 119 -6.74 3.55 -2.37
N SER A 120 -5.95 3.11 -1.40
CA SER A 120 -6.31 3.13 0.02
C SER A 120 -5.06 3.25 0.87
N ILE A 121 -5.27 3.54 2.15
CA ILE A 121 -4.24 3.44 3.19
C ILE A 121 -4.73 2.49 4.27
N THR A 122 -3.90 1.52 4.66
CA THR A 122 -4.07 0.77 5.90
C THR A 122 -3.03 1.24 6.91
N ILE A 123 -3.51 1.67 8.06
CA ILE A 123 -2.68 2.15 9.17
C ILE A 123 -2.65 1.04 10.20
N ASN A 124 -1.49 0.46 10.44
CA ASN A 124 -1.28 -0.53 11.50
C ASN A 124 -0.65 0.17 12.71
N TRP A 125 -1.14 -0.16 13.91
CA TRP A 125 -0.50 0.19 15.17
C TRP A 125 0.06 -1.08 15.79
N GLU A 126 1.38 -1.08 15.97
CA GLU A 126 2.18 -2.23 16.38
C GLU A 126 2.73 -1.93 17.77
N ALA A 127 1.91 -2.20 18.80
CA ALA A 127 2.14 -1.76 20.18
C ALA A 127 3.45 -2.29 20.80
N HIS A 128 3.95 -3.42 20.29
CA HIS A 128 5.17 -4.08 20.75
C HIS A 128 6.25 -4.16 19.66
N GLY A 129 6.00 -3.51 18.52
CA GLY A 129 6.82 -3.71 17.33
C GLY A 129 6.56 -5.03 16.62
N HIS A 130 7.38 -5.34 15.63
CA HIS A 130 7.37 -6.59 14.91
C HIS A 130 8.75 -6.91 14.32
N VAL A 131 8.88 -8.09 13.72
CA VAL A 131 10.13 -8.54 13.09
C VAL A 131 10.57 -7.61 11.95
N PRO A 132 11.88 -7.53 11.61
CA PRO A 132 12.97 -8.31 12.18
C PRO A 132 13.30 -7.91 13.62
N ASP A 133 13.60 -8.93 14.44
CA ASP A 133 14.04 -8.74 15.82
C ASP A 133 15.19 -7.74 15.89
N GLN A 134 15.15 -6.88 16.90
CA GLN A 134 16.08 -5.79 17.19
C GLN A 134 16.05 -4.63 16.19
N VAL A 135 15.22 -4.71 15.14
CA VAL A 135 15.08 -3.68 14.12
C VAL A 135 13.80 -2.87 14.36
N TYR A 136 12.64 -3.52 14.34
CA TYR A 136 11.33 -2.86 14.51
C TYR A 136 10.63 -3.20 15.83
N ASP A 137 11.39 -3.45 16.90
CA ASP A 137 10.91 -3.88 18.23
C ASP A 137 10.29 -2.76 19.10
N ARG A 138 10.04 -1.58 18.53
CA ARG A 138 9.51 -0.43 19.28
C ARG A 138 8.08 -0.15 18.88
N PRO A 139 7.24 0.43 19.75
CA PRO A 139 5.88 0.81 19.36
C PRO A 139 5.89 1.77 18.17
N HIS A 140 5.19 1.43 17.09
CA HIS A 140 5.22 2.20 15.85
C HIS A 140 3.95 2.05 15.02
N PHE A 141 3.84 2.91 14.00
CA PHE A 141 2.76 2.87 13.02
C PHE A 141 3.30 2.57 11.63
N ASP A 142 2.58 1.72 10.90
CA ASP A 142 2.88 1.39 9.51
C ASP A 142 1.78 1.98 8.63
N PHE A 143 2.18 2.88 7.72
CA PHE A 143 1.26 3.57 6.85
C PHE A 143 1.30 2.92 5.45
N HIS A 144 0.56 1.84 5.25
CA HIS A 144 0.52 1.09 4.00
C HIS A 144 -0.36 1.77 2.95
N PHE A 145 0.23 2.46 1.98
CA PHE A 145 -0.49 3.06 0.85
C PHE A 145 -0.57 2.07 -0.31
N TYR A 146 -1.70 1.40 -0.45
CA TYR A 146 -1.90 0.36 -1.47
C TYR A 146 -2.16 0.94 -2.86
N THR A 147 -1.58 0.31 -3.89
CA THR A 147 -1.87 0.56 -5.30
C THR A 147 -2.87 -0.47 -5.88
N ILE A 148 -3.09 -1.57 -5.16
CA ILE A 148 -4.02 -2.64 -5.52
C ILE A 148 -5.41 -2.44 -4.91
N ALA A 149 -6.41 -3.11 -5.47
CA ALA A 149 -7.77 -3.07 -4.92
C ALA A 149 -7.84 -3.81 -3.58
N ASP A 150 -8.77 -3.41 -2.71
CA ASP A 150 -8.92 -4.05 -1.40
C ASP A 150 -9.29 -5.54 -1.52
N THR A 151 -10.04 -5.91 -2.57
CA THR A 151 -10.36 -7.30 -2.89
C THR A 151 -9.12 -8.12 -3.26
N GLU A 152 -8.15 -7.52 -3.96
CA GLU A 152 -6.87 -8.19 -4.28
C GLU A 152 -6.01 -8.31 -3.02
N ARG A 153 -5.97 -7.27 -2.18
CA ARG A 153 -5.26 -7.26 -0.90
C ARG A 153 -5.79 -8.34 0.05
N LEU A 154 -7.11 -8.41 0.24
CA LEU A 154 -7.78 -9.39 1.11
C LEU A 154 -7.70 -10.83 0.57
N ALA A 155 -7.36 -11.01 -0.71
CA ALA A 155 -7.10 -12.34 -1.26
C ALA A 155 -5.74 -12.92 -0.86
N ILE A 156 -4.86 -12.12 -0.25
CA ILE A 156 -3.61 -12.59 0.39
C ILE A 156 -3.96 -13.18 1.76
N ILE A 157 -4.61 -14.35 1.74
CA ILE A 157 -5.23 -14.95 2.93
C ILE A 157 -4.22 -15.59 3.89
N THR A 158 -4.68 -15.79 5.12
CA THR A 158 -3.91 -16.48 6.16
C THR A 158 -3.64 -17.95 5.83
N GLY A 159 -2.61 -18.49 6.47
CA GLY A 159 -2.24 -19.90 6.35
C GLY A 159 -1.04 -20.25 7.22
N THR A 160 -0.57 -21.49 7.08
CA THR A 160 0.40 -22.08 8.01
C THR A 160 1.86 -21.79 7.70
N CYS A 161 2.15 -21.04 6.63
CA CYS A 161 3.52 -20.64 6.32
C CYS A 161 3.94 -19.40 7.14
N PRO A 162 5.25 -19.17 7.35
CA PRO A 162 5.75 -18.03 8.13
C PRO A 162 5.14 -16.70 7.68
N GLY A 163 4.78 -15.85 8.66
CA GLY A 163 4.02 -14.62 8.45
C GLY A 163 2.50 -14.83 8.35
N LEU A 164 2.02 -16.00 8.81
CA LEU A 164 0.61 -16.42 8.81
C LEU A 164 -0.05 -16.25 7.46
N VAL A 165 0.57 -16.78 6.41
CA VAL A 165 0.07 -16.68 5.04
C VAL A 165 -0.08 -18.07 4.43
N ASN A 166 -1.05 -18.23 3.53
CA ASN A 166 -1.18 -19.45 2.75
C ASN A 166 0.11 -19.74 1.97
N CYS A 167 0.61 -20.97 2.02
CA CYS A 167 1.91 -21.32 1.46
C CYS A 167 2.03 -21.09 -0.06
N ALA A 168 0.99 -21.40 -0.84
CA ALA A 168 1.01 -21.15 -2.27
C ALA A 168 1.01 -19.64 -2.60
N ILE A 169 0.31 -18.85 -1.78
CA ILE A 169 0.33 -17.38 -1.86
C ILE A 169 1.69 -16.84 -1.45
N ALA A 170 2.34 -17.43 -0.43
CA ALA A 170 3.67 -17.03 0.01
C ALA A 170 4.71 -17.21 -1.11
N ASP A 171 4.69 -18.34 -1.81
CA ASP A 171 5.59 -18.62 -2.93
C ASP A 171 5.37 -17.59 -4.07
N LYS A 172 4.11 -17.25 -4.35
CA LYS A 172 3.76 -16.23 -5.32
C LYS A 172 4.20 -14.82 -4.89
N ALA A 173 4.05 -14.47 -3.62
CA ALA A 173 4.45 -13.17 -3.09
C ALA A 173 5.97 -12.97 -3.14
N LYS A 174 6.76 -14.04 -3.00
CA LYS A 174 8.23 -14.01 -3.04
C LYS A 174 8.82 -13.87 -4.44
N VAL A 175 8.01 -13.92 -5.50
CA VAL A 175 8.48 -13.65 -6.86
C VAL A 175 9.11 -12.26 -6.90
N PRO A 176 10.41 -12.14 -7.23
CA PRO A 176 11.12 -10.87 -7.14
C PRO A 176 10.61 -9.89 -8.20
N VAL A 177 10.60 -8.61 -7.84
CA VAL A 177 10.34 -7.54 -8.78
C VAL A 177 11.58 -7.39 -9.68
N ALA A 178 11.37 -7.17 -10.98
CA ALA A 178 12.50 -6.95 -11.90
C ALA A 178 13.32 -5.73 -11.46
N ALA A 179 14.65 -5.85 -11.54
CA ALA A 179 15.59 -4.88 -10.95
C ALA A 179 15.39 -3.42 -11.41
N GLN A 180 14.92 -3.20 -12.64
CA GLN A 180 14.63 -1.86 -13.15
C GLN A 180 13.50 -1.13 -12.40
N TYR A 181 12.62 -1.86 -11.72
CA TYR A 181 11.48 -1.31 -10.98
C TYR A 181 11.74 -1.13 -9.49
N VAL A 182 12.95 -1.44 -9.00
CA VAL A 182 13.33 -1.30 -7.60
C VAL A 182 14.66 -0.55 -7.52
N HIS A 183 14.81 0.35 -6.55
CA HIS A 183 16.09 1.05 -6.36
C HIS A 183 17.19 0.06 -5.89
N PRO A 184 18.45 0.15 -6.35
CA PRO A 184 19.51 -0.80 -6.01
C PRO A 184 19.80 -0.99 -4.51
N ASP A 185 19.53 0.03 -3.70
CA ASP A 185 19.69 -0.04 -2.24
C ASP A 185 18.60 -0.87 -1.54
N MET A 186 17.49 -1.15 -2.22
CA MET A 186 16.41 -1.95 -1.66
C MET A 186 16.70 -3.43 -1.84
N PHE A 187 16.59 -4.22 -0.78
CA PHE A 187 16.74 -5.67 -0.82
C PHE A 187 15.41 -6.37 -0.54
N ASN A 188 15.20 -7.52 -1.18
CA ASN A 188 14.04 -8.37 -0.93
C ASN A 188 14.19 -9.09 0.43
N THR A 189 13.28 -8.85 1.37
CA THR A 189 13.34 -9.49 2.69
C THR A 189 12.86 -10.93 2.68
N ASN A 190 12.06 -11.31 1.66
CA ASN A 190 11.28 -12.56 1.59
C ASN A 190 10.30 -12.75 2.77
N LEU A 191 10.00 -11.69 3.53
CA LEU A 191 9.02 -11.68 4.60
C LEU A 191 7.64 -11.35 4.02
N VAL A 192 6.74 -12.33 4.09
CA VAL A 192 5.40 -12.26 3.51
C VAL A 192 4.36 -12.31 4.61
N TYR A 193 3.41 -11.37 4.60
CA TYR A 193 2.31 -11.35 5.56
C TYR A 193 0.95 -11.35 4.87
N ALA A 194 -0.02 -12.00 5.51
CA ALA A 194 -1.41 -11.95 5.07
C ALA A 194 -1.91 -10.50 4.98
N HIS A 195 -2.76 -10.23 4.00
CA HIS A 195 -3.31 -8.93 3.67
C HIS A 195 -2.29 -7.86 3.24
N MET A 196 -1.01 -8.21 3.05
CA MET A 196 0.04 -7.29 2.62
C MET A 196 0.76 -7.84 1.39
N GLY A 197 1.50 -8.94 1.55
CA GLY A 197 2.45 -9.45 0.56
C GLY A 197 3.88 -9.44 1.09
N ASN A 198 4.85 -9.42 0.18
CA ASN A 198 6.27 -9.44 0.46
C ASN A 198 6.85 -8.02 0.62
N HIS A 199 7.90 -7.86 1.41
CA HIS A 199 8.49 -6.56 1.72
C HIS A 199 9.91 -6.41 1.14
N TYR A 200 10.25 -5.20 0.71
CA TYR A 200 11.60 -4.78 0.37
C TYR A 200 12.01 -3.66 1.30
N ALA A 201 13.19 -3.76 1.89
CA ALA A 201 13.72 -2.79 2.84
C ALA A 201 14.97 -2.10 2.28
N ASP A 202 15.27 -0.91 2.76
CA ASP A 202 16.46 -0.14 2.36
C ASP A 202 17.69 -0.60 3.16
N ALA A 203 18.66 -1.21 2.48
CA ALA A 203 19.89 -1.72 3.10
C ALA A 203 20.74 -0.62 3.74
N THR A 204 20.52 0.64 3.36
CA THR A 204 21.26 1.81 3.88
C THR A 204 20.55 2.50 5.05
N ALA A 205 19.34 2.05 5.42
CA ALA A 205 18.57 2.69 6.49
C ALA A 205 19.29 2.57 7.85
N PRO A 206 19.18 3.58 8.73
CA PRO A 206 19.93 3.62 9.99
C PRO A 206 19.77 2.37 10.85
N GLU A 207 18.56 1.81 10.94
CA GLU A 207 18.22 0.63 11.74
C GLU A 207 18.93 -0.66 11.29
N PHE A 208 19.36 -0.73 10.02
CA PHE A 208 20.20 -1.83 9.52
C PHE A 208 21.70 -1.55 9.64
N ASN A 209 22.07 -0.34 10.09
CA ASN A 209 23.45 0.15 10.08
C ASN A 209 23.88 0.70 11.47
N GLY A 210 23.30 0.16 12.55
CA GLY A 210 23.65 0.49 13.94
C GLY A 210 23.01 1.76 14.49
N GLY A 211 22.16 2.42 13.70
CA GLY A 211 21.27 3.49 14.13
C GLY A 211 20.01 2.97 14.82
N THR A 212 19.23 3.89 15.39
CA THR A 212 17.94 3.58 15.99
C THR A 212 16.82 3.78 14.98
N PHE A 213 15.86 2.85 14.93
CA PHE A 213 14.63 3.02 14.16
C PHE A 213 13.79 4.21 14.68
N THR A 214 13.57 5.20 13.82
CA THR A 214 12.72 6.37 14.08
C THR A 214 11.64 6.49 13.02
N ASN A 215 12.05 6.52 11.76
CA ASN A 215 11.21 6.34 10.59
C ASN A 215 11.97 5.53 9.55
N THR A 216 11.23 4.83 8.69
CA THR A 216 11.81 4.10 7.55
C THR A 216 10.82 4.03 6.39
N PHE A 217 11.30 3.54 5.26
CA PHE A 217 10.51 3.35 4.06
C PHE A 217 10.65 1.92 3.53
N ILE A 218 9.51 1.27 3.37
CA ILE A 218 9.37 -0.09 2.86
C ILE A 218 8.59 -0.08 1.55
N LEU A 219 8.98 -0.97 0.64
CA LEU A 219 8.24 -1.26 -0.59
C LEU A 219 7.53 -2.60 -0.47
N GLY A 220 6.22 -2.57 -0.64
CA GLY A 220 5.37 -3.73 -0.67
C GLY A 220 5.24 -4.34 -2.04
N THR A 221 5.27 -5.67 -2.11
CA THR A 221 5.28 -6.40 -3.37
C THR A 221 4.40 -7.64 -3.34
N PHE A 222 3.86 -8.00 -4.50
CA PHE A 222 3.18 -9.26 -4.71
C PHE A 222 3.32 -9.67 -6.18
N ASP A 223 3.73 -10.92 -6.43
CA ASP A 223 3.81 -11.48 -7.79
C ASP A 223 4.64 -10.63 -8.76
N GLY A 224 5.83 -10.20 -8.30
CA GLY A 224 6.74 -9.36 -9.10
C GLY A 224 6.24 -7.93 -9.36
N ARG A 225 5.21 -7.45 -8.64
CA ARG A 225 4.68 -6.08 -8.74
C ARG A 225 4.80 -5.33 -7.43
N ILE A 226 5.00 -4.01 -7.51
CA ILE A 226 4.85 -3.11 -6.36
C ILE A 226 3.35 -2.92 -6.07
N THR A 227 2.92 -3.28 -4.86
CA THR A 227 1.51 -3.27 -4.43
C THR A 227 1.21 -2.26 -3.32
N PHE A 228 2.22 -1.80 -2.59
CA PHE A 228 2.07 -0.69 -1.65
C PHE A 228 3.40 0.02 -1.37
N TYR A 229 3.29 1.22 -0.82
CA TYR A 229 4.39 1.99 -0.26
C TYR A 229 4.14 2.20 1.23
N GLU A 230 5.15 2.04 2.06
CA GLU A 230 4.98 1.98 3.51
C GLU A 230 6.04 2.82 4.22
N PRO A 231 5.71 4.07 4.58
CA PRO A 231 6.44 4.79 5.60
C PRO A 231 6.06 4.21 6.97
N MET A 232 7.03 3.81 7.77
CA MET A 232 6.81 3.40 9.17
C MET A 232 7.36 4.47 10.10
N MET A 233 6.66 4.77 11.20
CA MET A 233 7.02 5.83 12.15
C MET A 233 6.96 5.31 13.58
N SER A 234 8.07 5.35 14.31
CA SER A 234 8.06 5.04 15.74
C SER A 234 7.22 6.06 16.50
N LYS A 235 6.58 5.60 17.58
CA LYS A 235 5.78 6.49 18.43
C LYS A 235 6.63 7.60 19.03
N ASP A 236 7.86 7.29 19.46
CA ASP A 236 8.81 8.27 20.00
C ASP A 236 9.14 9.37 18.99
N TYR A 237 9.32 8.99 17.71
CA TYR A 237 9.54 9.96 16.64
C TYR A 237 8.32 10.86 16.46
N LEU A 238 7.09 10.33 16.45
CA LEU A 238 5.88 11.14 16.38
C LEU A 238 5.72 12.06 17.60
N ASP A 239 5.99 11.57 18.81
CA ASP A 239 5.92 12.35 20.06
C ASP A 239 6.93 13.52 20.07
N SER A 240 8.01 13.44 19.28
CA SER A 240 8.97 14.54 19.07
C SER A 240 8.42 15.69 18.20
N LYS A 241 7.20 15.54 17.65
CA LYS A 241 6.50 16.51 16.80
C LYS A 241 7.29 16.92 15.55
N PRO A 242 7.66 15.96 14.70
CA PRO A 242 8.55 16.18 13.58
C PRO A 242 7.89 17.03 12.48
N ASN A 243 8.72 17.70 11.69
CA ASN A 243 8.31 18.52 10.54
C ASN A 243 9.37 18.50 9.44
N ASP A 244 9.53 17.32 8.85
CA ASP A 244 10.59 16.91 7.95
C ASP A 244 10.03 16.01 6.84
N CYS A 245 10.86 15.80 5.83
CA CYS A 245 10.56 14.96 4.69
C CYS A 245 11.80 14.15 4.34
N GLU A 246 11.57 12.91 3.93
CA GLU A 246 12.60 12.01 3.47
C GLU A 246 12.38 11.65 2.00
N PRO A 247 13.46 11.46 1.22
CA PRO A 247 13.33 11.10 -0.17
C PRO A 247 12.81 9.68 -0.33
N VAL A 248 11.87 9.47 -1.26
CA VAL A 248 11.52 8.13 -1.73
C VAL A 248 12.51 7.75 -2.80
N LYS A 249 13.36 6.75 -2.55
CA LYS A 249 14.34 6.24 -3.52
C LYS A 249 13.63 5.76 -4.79
N GLN A 250 13.94 6.39 -5.92
CA GLN A 250 13.22 6.16 -7.17
C GLN A 250 13.85 5.04 -8.00
N PRO A 251 13.06 4.10 -8.55
CA PRO A 251 13.59 3.10 -9.47
C PRO A 251 13.86 3.69 -10.86
N ALA A 252 14.69 3.01 -11.66
CA ALA A 252 15.03 3.44 -13.02
C ALA A 252 13.79 3.48 -13.94
N ALA A 253 12.85 2.57 -13.74
CA ALA A 253 11.61 2.43 -14.50
C ALA A 253 10.41 2.21 -13.58
N VAL A 254 9.19 2.31 -14.12
CA VAL A 254 7.94 1.99 -13.39
C VAL A 254 7.08 1.03 -14.20
N GLN A 255 6.31 0.18 -13.50
CA GLN A 255 5.47 -0.84 -14.14
C GLN A 255 4.20 -0.27 -14.77
N THR A 256 3.69 0.84 -14.23
CA THR A 256 2.44 1.46 -14.69
C THR A 256 2.62 2.96 -14.87
N ASP A 257 1.90 3.54 -15.83
CA ASP A 257 1.74 4.98 -15.94
C ASP A 257 1.11 5.54 -14.66
N GLY A 258 1.59 6.68 -14.16
CA GLY A 258 0.99 7.28 -12.97
C GLY A 258 1.78 8.39 -12.32
N TRP A 259 1.22 8.94 -11.25
CA TRP A 259 1.85 9.92 -10.38
C TRP A 259 2.58 9.20 -9.24
N TYR A 260 3.91 9.26 -9.26
CA TYR A 260 4.78 8.62 -8.27
C TYR A 260 5.32 9.67 -7.29
N PRO A 261 5.22 9.45 -5.97
CA PRO A 261 5.77 10.38 -5.00
C PRO A 261 7.30 10.31 -4.99
N THR A 262 7.94 11.45 -4.74
CA THR A 262 9.40 11.53 -4.61
C THR A 262 9.86 11.77 -3.18
N GLN A 263 8.92 12.00 -2.26
CA GLN A 263 9.20 12.15 -0.83
C GLN A 263 8.00 11.69 0.00
N TYR A 264 8.27 11.26 1.22
CA TYR A 264 7.27 11.14 2.29
C TYR A 264 7.60 12.14 3.40
N CYS A 265 6.58 12.68 4.04
CA CYS A 265 6.73 13.72 5.04
C CYS A 265 5.91 13.42 6.28
N THR A 266 6.45 13.79 7.44
CA THR A 266 5.72 13.84 8.70
C THR A 266 5.71 15.29 9.16
N ARG A 267 4.52 15.87 9.32
CA ARG A 267 4.35 17.29 9.62
C ARG A 267 3.44 17.50 10.81
N TYR A 268 3.97 18.05 11.88
CA TYR A 268 3.18 18.54 13.00
C TYR A 268 2.87 20.04 12.87
N ASN A 269 1.62 20.41 13.12
CA ASN A 269 1.18 21.80 13.17
C ASN A 269 0.77 22.18 14.60
N GLU A 270 1.57 23.02 15.26
CA GLU A 270 1.34 23.47 16.64
C GLU A 270 0.01 24.23 16.82
N ASN A 271 -0.47 24.95 15.80
CA ASN A 271 -1.64 25.82 15.96
C ASN A 271 -2.94 25.04 16.19
N ASN A 272 -3.05 23.86 15.57
CA ASN A 272 -4.22 23.00 15.65
C ASN A 272 -3.90 21.59 16.18
N LYS A 273 -2.63 21.35 16.57
CA LYS A 273 -2.13 20.10 17.15
C LYS A 273 -2.38 18.88 16.27
N THR A 274 -2.25 19.05 14.95
CA THR A 274 -2.46 17.97 13.98
C THR A 274 -1.16 17.52 13.35
N TYR A 275 -1.01 16.21 13.24
CA TYR A 275 -0.03 15.55 12.39
C TYR A 275 -0.58 15.31 10.99
N ARG A 276 0.31 15.31 10.01
CA ARG A 276 0.09 14.75 8.67
C ARG A 276 1.23 13.81 8.33
N VAL A 277 0.90 12.59 7.91
CA VAL A 277 1.83 11.65 7.29
C VAL A 277 1.39 11.49 5.85
N SER A 278 2.25 11.84 4.90
CA SER A 278 1.87 11.88 3.48
C SER A 278 3.00 11.66 2.51
N PHE A 279 2.66 11.11 1.37
CA PHE A 279 3.45 11.23 0.16
C PHE A 279 3.24 12.59 -0.50
N GLU A 280 4.33 13.19 -0.98
CA GLU A 280 4.33 14.51 -1.61
C GLU A 280 5.23 14.55 -2.86
N ALA A 281 5.29 15.72 -3.50
CA ALA A 281 6.19 16.02 -4.62
C ALA A 281 6.07 15.04 -5.82
N PHE A 282 4.82 14.64 -6.15
CA PHE A 282 4.55 13.66 -7.19
C PHE A 282 5.14 14.02 -8.56
N THR A 283 5.64 13.03 -9.30
CA THR A 283 6.07 13.16 -10.69
C THR A 283 5.33 12.14 -11.55
N TYR A 284 4.79 12.59 -12.69
CA TYR A 284 4.15 11.67 -13.61
C TYR A 284 5.22 10.88 -14.37
N ARG A 285 5.13 9.56 -14.35
CA ARG A 285 6.04 8.66 -15.05
C ARG A 285 5.24 7.78 -16.01
N LYS A 286 5.85 7.49 -17.16
CA LYS A 286 5.37 6.49 -18.11
C LYS A 286 6.01 5.14 -17.79
N ALA A 287 5.27 4.07 -17.98
CA ALA A 287 5.78 2.71 -17.89
C ALA A 287 6.89 2.49 -18.94
N SER A 288 7.93 1.76 -18.55
CA SER A 288 9.14 1.55 -19.38
C SER A 288 9.86 0.27 -19.00
#